data_AF-A0A6M2DZ85-F1
#
_entry.id   AF-A0A6M2DZ85-F1
#
_cell.length_a   1.000
_cell.length_b   1.000
_cell.length_c   1.000
_cell.angle_alpha   90.00
_cell.angle_beta   90.00
_cell.angle_gamma   90.00
#
_symmetry.space_group_name_H-M   'P 1'
#
loop_
_entity.id
_entity.type
_entity.pdbx_description
1 polymer ?
#
loop_
_entity_poly.entity_id
_entity_poly.type
_entity_poly.pdbx_seq_one_letter_code
_entity_poly.pdbx_strand_id
1 'polypeptide(L)'
;MSFTNCTANLAGLLAPLVAGYIVEDKPTQASWRIVFFAAAGIYIACCLFYVLFNSDVRQPWDDPSKDEELRQEREARSNGNTIRSNGITTVESHH
;
A
#
# COMPACT_ATOMS: atom_id res chain seq x y z
N MET A 1 -1.77 -3.84 2.61
CA MET A 1 -1.24 -3.71 1.23
C MET A 1 -0.48 -4.99 0.89
N SER A 2 -0.95 -5.83 -0.05
CA SER A 2 -0.26 -7.09 -0.40
C SER A 2 1.08 -6.88 -1.11
N PHE A 3 1.23 -5.77 -1.85
CA PHE A 3 2.45 -5.48 -2.59
C PHE A 3 3.65 -5.22 -1.67
N THR A 4 3.47 -4.37 -0.65
CA THR A 4 4.54 -4.10 0.33
C THR A 4 4.92 -5.33 1.14
N ASN A 5 3.99 -6.26 1.40
CA ASN A 5 4.28 -7.52 2.06
C ASN A 5 5.16 -8.44 1.18
N CYS A 6 4.87 -8.53 -0.12
CA CYS A 6 5.71 -9.28 -1.07
C CYS A 6 7.13 -8.69 -1.15
N THR A 7 7.24 -7.37 -1.29
CA THR A 7 8.55 -6.69 -1.33
C THR A 7 9.31 -6.86 -0.02
N ALA A 8 8.62 -6.85 1.13
CA ALA A 8 9.24 -7.09 2.43
C ALA A 8 9.80 -8.51 2.57
N ASN A 9 9.06 -9.52 2.10
CA ASN A 9 9.55 -10.91 2.09
C ASN A 9 10.74 -11.09 1.15
N LEU A 10 10.72 -10.46 -0.03
CA LEU A 10 11.84 -10.49 -0.97
C LEU A 10 13.10 -9.80 -0.40
N ALA A 11 12.94 -8.63 0.21
CA ALA A 11 14.03 -7.94 0.90
C ALA A 11 14.57 -8.78 2.08
N GLY A 12 13.67 -9.46 2.81
CA GLY A 12 14.02 -10.39 3.89
C GLY A 12 14.81 -11.61 3.41
N LEU A 13 14.61 -12.06 2.16
CA LEU A 13 15.40 -13.12 1.54
C LEU A 13 16.75 -12.62 0.99
N LEU A 14 16.77 -11.41 0.41
CA LEU A 14 17.97 -10.81 -0.17
C LEU A 14 19.03 -10.45 0.88
N ALA A 15 18.62 -10.01 2.07
CA ALA A 15 19.53 -9.65 3.15
C ALA A 15 20.49 -10.80 3.57
N PRO A 16 20.00 -12.02 3.90
CA PRO A 16 20.88 -13.14 4.24
C PRO A 16 21.64 -13.70 3.02
N LEU A 17 21.13 -13.56 1.79
CA LEU A 17 21.84 -13.93 0.56
C LEU A 17 23.09 -13.06 0.34
N VAL A 18 22.92 -11.75 0.46
CA VAL A 18 24.03 -10.79 0.34
C VAL A 18 25.02 -10.95 1.50
N ALA A 19 24.52 -11.13 2.72
CA ALA A 19 25.37 -11.39 3.88
C ALA A 19 26.15 -12.72 3.74
N GLY A 20 25.51 -13.77 3.23
CA GLY A 20 26.14 -15.07 2.96
C GLY A 20 27.26 -14.96 1.94
N TYR A 21 27.02 -14.30 0.81
CA TYR A 21 28.02 -14.10 -0.23
C TYR A 21 29.23 -13.27 0.23
N ILE A 22 29.04 -12.33 1.16
CA ILE A 22 30.12 -11.49 1.70
C ILE A 22 30.92 -12.22 2.80
N VAL A 23 30.28 -13.12 3.57
CA VAL A 23 30.88 -13.75 4.75
C VAL A 23 31.56 -15.10 4.44
N GLU A 24 31.27 -15.73 3.29
CA GLU A 24 31.81 -17.04 2.88
C GLU A 24 33.34 -17.16 2.98
N ASP A 25 34.09 -16.07 2.77
CA ASP A 25 35.55 -16.16 2.68
C ASP A 25 36.30 -16.10 4.03
N LYS A 26 35.77 -15.37 5.02
CA LYS A 26 36.20 -15.33 6.45
C LYS A 26 35.26 -14.40 7.25
N PRO A 27 34.66 -14.82 8.37
CA PRO A 27 33.90 -13.94 9.27
C PRO A 27 34.86 -13.07 10.09
N THR A 28 35.43 -12.06 9.45
CA THR A 28 36.31 -11.06 10.08
C THR A 28 35.59 -9.72 10.22
N GLN A 29 36.07 -8.86 11.11
CA GLN A 29 35.50 -7.52 11.31
C GLN A 29 35.51 -6.66 10.02
N ALA A 30 36.39 -6.98 9.06
CA ALA A 30 36.40 -6.35 7.74
C ALA A 30 35.17 -6.70 6.89
N SER A 31 34.69 -7.96 6.93
CA SER A 31 33.52 -8.41 6.15
C SER A 31 32.23 -7.72 6.61
N TRP A 32 32.07 -7.50 7.91
CA TRP A 32 30.92 -6.76 8.45
C TRP A 32 30.91 -5.28 8.04
N ARG A 33 32.07 -4.63 7.90
CA ARG A 33 32.16 -3.26 7.38
C ARG A 33 31.59 -3.16 5.97
N ILE A 34 31.84 -4.18 5.13
CA ILE A 34 31.31 -4.26 3.77
C ILE A 34 29.78 -4.40 3.79
N VAL A 35 29.23 -5.20 4.71
CA VAL A 35 27.77 -5.31 4.89
C VAL A 35 27.15 -3.95 5.28
N PHE A 36 27.79 -3.21 6.20
CA PHE A 36 27.31 -1.87 6.58
C PHE A 36 27.40 -0.87 5.43
N PHE A 37 28.48 -0.88 4.65
CA PHE A 37 28.59 -0.04 3.45
C PHE A 37 27.57 -0.41 2.38
N ALA A 38 27.28 -1.71 2.18
CA ALA A 38 26.25 -2.17 1.25
C ALA A 38 24.85 -1.71 1.70
N ALA A 39 24.53 -1.86 2.99
CA ALA A 39 23.26 -1.38 3.55
C ALA A 39 23.13 0.15 3.39
N ALA A 40 24.18 0.91 3.72
CA ALA A 40 24.20 2.35 3.52
C ALA A 40 24.00 2.73 2.03
N GLY A 41 24.64 2.01 1.10
CA GLY A 41 24.46 2.20 -0.33
C GLY A 41 23.02 1.95 -0.80
N ILE A 42 22.38 0.88 -0.29
CA ILE A 42 20.97 0.58 -0.59
C ILE A 42 20.04 1.66 -0.05
N TYR A 43 20.27 2.13 1.18
CA TYR A 43 19.48 3.24 1.76
C TYR A 43 19.62 4.52 0.95
N ILE A 44 20.85 4.90 0.58
CA ILE A 44 21.10 6.08 -0.25
C ILE A 44 20.45 5.92 -1.62
N ALA A 45 20.54 4.75 -2.25
CA ALA A 45 19.90 4.48 -3.53
C ALA A 45 18.37 4.60 -3.44
N CYS A 46 17.74 4.01 -2.42
CA CYS A 46 16.31 4.15 -2.16
C CYS A 46 15.91 5.61 -1.92
N CYS A 47 16.68 6.35 -1.11
CA CYS A 47 16.45 7.77 -0.88
C CYS A 47 16.56 8.58 -2.16
N LEU A 48 17.56 8.30 -3.00
CA LEU A 48 17.75 9.00 -4.27
C LEU A 48 16.61 8.68 -5.25
N PHE A 49 16.21 7.41 -5.36
CA PHE A 49 15.05 7.01 -6.15
C PHE A 49 13.78 7.71 -5.66
N TYR A 50 13.57 7.76 -4.35
CA TYR A 50 12.44 8.47 -3.77
C TYR A 50 12.50 9.95 -4.14
N VAL A 51 13.62 10.65 -3.90
CA VAL A 51 13.74 12.09 -4.21
C VAL A 51 13.56 12.39 -5.70
N LEU A 52 14.03 11.52 -6.60
CA LEU A 52 13.93 11.73 -8.05
C LEU A 52 12.54 11.46 -8.61
N PHE A 53 11.83 10.45 -8.11
CA PHE A 53 10.55 9.99 -8.66
C PHE A 53 9.34 10.36 -7.79
N ASN A 54 9.54 10.90 -6.58
CA ASN A 54 8.45 11.34 -5.72
C ASN A 54 7.75 12.53 -6.38
N SER A 55 6.48 12.32 -6.75
CA SER A 55 5.61 13.37 -7.25
C SER A 55 4.71 13.84 -6.12
N ASP A 56 4.79 15.14 -5.80
CA ASP A 56 3.91 15.79 -4.82
C ASP A 56 2.55 16.21 -5.43
N VAL A 57 2.31 15.86 -6.70
CA VAL A 57 1.03 16.14 -7.34
C VAL A 57 0.00 15.10 -6.89
N ARG A 58 -1.14 15.59 -6.40
CA ARG A 58 -2.30 14.74 -6.08
C ARG A 58 -2.61 13.85 -7.27
N GLN A 59 -2.57 12.56 -7.03
CA GLN A 59 -2.78 11.57 -8.06
C GLN A 59 -4.25 11.55 -8.47
N PRO A 60 -4.59 11.28 -9.74
CA PRO A 60 -5.96 11.42 -10.26
C PRO A 60 -7.00 10.47 -9.63
N TRP A 61 -6.54 9.50 -8.83
CA TRP A 61 -7.40 8.61 -8.04
C TRP A 61 -7.67 9.12 -6.62
N ASP A 62 -7.00 10.19 -6.17
CA ASP A 62 -7.16 10.86 -4.87
C ASP A 62 -7.98 12.16 -5.04
N ASP A 63 -9.08 12.08 -5.79
CA ASP A 63 -9.96 13.23 -6.03
C ASP A 63 -11.18 13.18 -5.08
N PRO A 64 -11.19 14.01 -4.01
CA PRO A 64 -12.19 13.92 -2.93
C PRO A 64 -13.61 14.24 -3.41
N SER A 65 -13.73 15.01 -4.49
CA SER A 65 -15.02 15.35 -5.12
C SER A 65 -15.77 14.11 -5.62
N LYS A 66 -15.03 13.15 -6.20
CA LYS A 66 -15.58 11.95 -6.80
C LYS A 66 -16.05 10.93 -5.76
N ASP A 67 -15.35 10.87 -4.62
CA ASP A 67 -15.76 10.03 -3.49
C ASP A 67 -17.04 10.55 -2.82
N GLU A 68 -17.24 11.86 -2.79
CA GLU A 68 -18.42 12.49 -2.22
C GLU A 68 -19.66 12.31 -3.12
N GLU A 69 -19.51 12.44 -4.44
CA GLU A 69 -20.57 12.11 -5.41
C GLU A 69 -20.97 10.63 -5.33
N LEU A 70 -20.00 9.71 -5.28
CA LEU A 70 -20.26 8.27 -5.14
C LEU A 70 -20.96 7.92 -3.81
N ARG A 71 -20.69 8.66 -2.74
CA ARG A 71 -21.38 8.51 -1.45
C ARG A 71 -22.82 9.00 -1.53
N GLN A 72 -23.04 10.20 -2.07
CA GLN A 72 -24.38 10.77 -2.24
C GLN A 72 -25.26 9.88 -3.14
N GLU A 73 -24.70 9.32 -4.20
CA GLU A 73 -25.43 8.42 -5.10
C GLU A 73 -25.78 7.08 -4.44
N ARG A 74 -24.88 6.54 -3.59
CA ARG A 74 -25.18 5.35 -2.76
C ARG A 74 -26.26 5.63 -1.72
N GLU A 75 -26.22 6.79 -1.08
CA GLU A 75 -27.21 7.22 -0.08
C GLU A 75 -28.59 7.46 -0.71
N ALA A 76 -28.65 8.13 -1.86
CA ALA A 76 -29.89 8.34 -2.61
C ALA A 76 -30.51 7.01 -3.07
N ARG A 77 -29.69 6.05 -3.53
CA ARG A 77 -30.14 4.71 -3.92
C ARG A 77 -30.62 3.89 -2.72
N SER A 78 -29.93 3.97 -1.59
CA SER A 78 -30.31 3.32 -0.33
C SER A 78 -31.66 3.83 0.17
N ASN A 79 -31.83 5.16 0.22
CA ASN A 79 -33.08 5.78 0.68
C ASN A 79 -34.24 5.46 -0.27
N GLY A 80 -34.00 5.46 -1.59
CA GLY A 80 -35.01 5.07 -2.58
C GLY A 80 -35.50 3.62 -2.39
N ASN A 81 -34.59 2.69 -2.08
CA ASN A 81 -34.94 1.29 -1.81
C ASN A 81 -35.73 1.14 -0.50
N THR A 82 -35.36 1.86 0.55
CA THR A 82 -36.08 1.86 1.84
C THR A 82 -37.50 2.42 1.70
N ILE A 83 -37.69 3.53 0.97
CA ILE A 83 -39.01 4.12 0.72
C ILE A 83 -39.89 3.15 -0.07
N ARG A 84 -39.34 2.49 -1.09
CA ARG A 84 -40.05 1.47 -1.88
C ARG A 84 -40.44 0.26 -1.04
N SER A 85 -39.54 -0.21 -0.18
CA SER A 85 -39.80 -1.33 0.74
C SER A 85 -40.96 -1.01 1.68
N ASN A 86 -40.95 0.15 2.33
CA ASN A 86 -41.96 0.57 3.31
C ASN A 86 -43.32 0.87 2.66
N GLY A 87 -43.33 1.37 1.42
CA GLY A 87 -44.56 1.59 0.65
C GLY A 87 -45.24 0.28 0.24
N ILE A 88 -44.47 -0.78 -0.02
CA ILE A 88 -45.00 -2.12 -0.32
C ILE A 88 -45.54 -2.79 0.96
N THR A 89 -44.92 -2.58 2.13
CA THR A 89 -45.41 -3.17 3.39
C THR A 89 -46.68 -2.51 3.92
N THR A 90 -46.92 -1.23 3.60
CA THR A 90 -48.10 -0.48 4.11
C THR A 90 -49.38 -0.86 3.37
N VAL A 91 -49.29 -1.37 2.13
CA VAL A 91 -50.48 -1.81 1.36
C VAL A 91 -50.94 -3.22 1.69
N GLU A 92 -50.19 -3.97 2.51
CA GLU A 92 -50.49 -5.38 2.84
C GLU A 92 -51.03 -5.56 4.28
N SER A 93 -51.09 -4.51 5.10
CA SER A 93 -51.54 -4.59 6.50
C SER A 93 -53.02 -4.23 6.73
N HIS A 94 -53.81 -4.05 5.68
CA HIS A 94 -55.27 -3.86 5.76
C HIS A 94 -55.98 -4.96 4.98
N HIS A 95 -55.95 -6.18 5.52
CA HIS A 95 -56.93 -7.20 5.19
C HIS A 95 -57.19 -8.15 6.35
#